data_AF-A0A7W3QJY6-F1
#
_entry.id   AF-A0A7W3QJY6-F1
#
_cell.length_a   1.000
_cell.length_b   1.000
_cell.length_c   1.000
_cell.angle_alpha   90.00
_cell.angle_beta   90.00
_cell.angle_gamma   90.00
#
_symmetry.space_group_name_H-M   'P 1'
#
loop_
_entity.id
_entity.type
_entity.pdbx_description
1 polymer ?
#
loop_
_entity_poly.entity_id
_entity_poly.type
_entity_poly.pdbx_seq_one_letter_code
_entity_poly.pdbx_strand_id
1 'polypeptide(L)'
;MPPEPVLRAAVRWMEKLPVSGRARCQALFTTHAEYSDIGPHQYDAAYMWLQKSGLLQALDTALPAAQRVFHAALLTGRPAWLPDADLLVREPAELPADAVRAAEALGLSDLQAYQEVHAVWGKVDAAERSRLGAAGEAALADLLASSTMARVEHVAAHSDGYGYDIALHAGRCSLHIEVKATVRRNRLVFFLSRREYETMRHDPCWQLVMVRLTDQLEIDAVCSLASAWIAAQVPSDRGLHGRWESCRIEIPPGGAAKGIPRLAPVLRQEAASLLLGK
;
A
#
# COMPACT_ATOMS: atom_id res chain seq x y z
N MET A 1 -10.75 -6.94 14.91
CA MET A 1 -11.29 -5.76 15.61
C MET A 1 -11.57 -6.12 17.07
N PRO A 2 -11.27 -5.24 18.05
CA PRO A 2 -11.75 -5.42 19.42
C PRO A 2 -13.29 -5.48 19.47
N PRO A 3 -13.88 -6.18 20.45
CA PRO A 3 -15.33 -6.22 20.60
C PRO A 3 -15.89 -4.87 21.06
N GLU A 4 -17.16 -4.59 20.75
CA GLU A 4 -17.83 -3.32 21.02
C GLU A 4 -17.62 -2.79 22.46
N PRO A 5 -17.82 -3.57 23.54
CA PRO A 5 -17.64 -3.04 24.90
C PRO A 5 -16.22 -2.56 25.17
N VAL A 6 -15.22 -3.18 24.54
CA VAL A 6 -13.81 -2.77 24.66
C VAL A 6 -13.55 -1.48 23.90
N LEU A 7 -14.14 -1.31 22.71
CA LEU A 7 -14.05 -0.06 21.93
C LEU A 7 -14.67 1.12 22.69
N ARG A 8 -15.88 0.93 23.23
CA ARG A 8 -16.59 1.96 24.02
C ARG A 8 -15.83 2.32 25.31
N ALA A 9 -15.32 1.31 26.02
CA ALA A 9 -14.46 1.53 27.20
C ALA A 9 -13.17 2.27 26.84
N ALA A 10 -12.57 1.97 25.69
CA ALA A 10 -11.35 2.63 25.24
C ALA A 10 -11.57 4.13 25.02
N VAL A 11 -12.70 4.54 24.41
CA VAL A 11 -13.04 5.97 24.27
C VAL A 11 -13.17 6.65 25.63
N ARG A 12 -13.89 6.03 26.57
CA ARG A 12 -14.06 6.58 27.94
C ARG A 12 -12.72 6.74 28.65
N TRP A 13 -11.82 5.77 28.52
CA TRP A 13 -10.45 5.90 29.01
C TRP A 13 -9.75 7.11 28.38
N MET A 14 -9.78 7.23 27.06
CA MET A 14 -9.10 8.31 26.32
C MET A 14 -9.63 9.70 26.67
N GLU A 15 -10.92 9.84 26.97
CA GLU A 15 -11.54 11.11 27.36
C GLU A 15 -11.28 11.51 28.81
N LYS A 16 -11.27 10.53 29.74
CA LYS A 16 -11.13 10.81 31.18
C LYS A 16 -9.68 10.83 31.64
N LEU A 17 -8.79 10.05 31.02
CA LEU A 17 -7.40 9.92 31.46
C LEU A 17 -6.58 11.22 31.42
N PRO A 18 -6.74 12.13 30.43
CA PRO A 18 -6.01 13.40 30.43
C PRO A 18 -6.34 14.30 31.64
N VAL A 19 -7.59 14.24 32.11
CA VAL A 19 -8.08 15.06 33.24
C VAL A 19 -8.04 14.32 34.58
N SER A 20 -7.83 13.01 34.57
CA SER A 20 -7.88 12.15 35.75
C SER A 20 -6.88 11.01 35.63
N GLY A 21 -6.00 10.87 36.62
CA GLY A 21 -5.06 9.75 36.66
C GLY A 21 -5.79 8.39 36.68
N ARG A 22 -5.08 7.34 36.24
CA ARG A 22 -5.62 5.97 36.05
C ARG A 22 -6.49 5.47 37.21
N ALA A 23 -6.02 5.58 38.45
CA ALA A 23 -6.73 5.08 39.62
C ALA A 23 -8.09 5.76 39.82
N ARG A 24 -8.19 7.06 39.52
CA ARG A 24 -9.44 7.82 39.63
C ARG A 24 -10.43 7.42 38.54
N CYS A 25 -9.96 7.24 37.31
CA CYS A 25 -10.80 6.73 36.22
C CYS A 25 -11.31 5.32 36.53
N GLN A 26 -10.48 4.43 37.08
CA GLN A 26 -10.89 3.07 37.45
C GLN A 26 -11.97 3.07 38.55
N ALA A 27 -11.82 3.91 39.58
CA ALA A 27 -12.87 4.10 40.58
C ALA A 27 -14.16 4.63 39.93
N LEU A 28 -14.05 5.66 39.07
CA LEU A 28 -15.19 6.23 38.36
C LEU A 28 -15.96 5.19 37.54
N PHE A 29 -15.26 4.38 36.73
CA PHE A 29 -15.87 3.38 35.86
C PHE A 29 -16.52 2.21 36.61
N THR A 30 -16.11 1.97 37.86
CA THR A 30 -16.64 0.86 38.67
C THR A 30 -17.78 1.27 39.58
N THR A 31 -17.81 2.54 40.03
CA THR A 31 -18.78 2.98 41.04
C THR A 31 -19.89 3.90 40.52
N HIS A 32 -19.69 4.56 39.38
CA HIS A 32 -20.65 5.57 38.89
C HIS A 32 -21.66 4.97 37.90
N ALA A 33 -22.94 5.28 38.10
CA ALA A 33 -24.05 4.69 37.34
C ALA A 33 -23.94 4.89 35.82
N GLU A 34 -23.42 6.04 35.36
CA GLU A 34 -23.21 6.38 33.95
C GLU A 34 -22.27 5.39 33.21
N TYR A 35 -21.43 4.66 33.95
CA TYR A 35 -20.42 3.75 33.38
C TYR A 35 -20.73 2.27 33.62
N SER A 36 -21.89 1.96 34.21
CA SER A 36 -22.31 0.61 34.60
C SER A 36 -22.69 -0.32 33.44
N ASP A 37 -22.84 0.22 32.23
CA ASP A 37 -23.18 -0.52 31.01
C ASP A 37 -22.02 -1.37 30.46
N ILE A 38 -20.80 -1.21 31.00
CA ILE A 38 -19.61 -1.98 30.64
C ILE A 38 -19.01 -2.59 31.90
N GLY A 39 -18.71 -3.89 31.87
CA GLY A 39 -18.17 -4.61 33.01
C GLY A 39 -16.73 -4.19 33.35
N PRO A 40 -16.29 -4.25 34.63
CA PRO A 40 -14.94 -3.85 35.03
C PRO A 40 -13.82 -4.56 34.25
N HIS A 41 -13.97 -5.86 33.99
CA HIS A 41 -13.02 -6.65 33.20
C HIS A 41 -12.87 -6.15 31.75
N GLN A 42 -13.92 -5.54 31.18
CA GLN A 42 -13.89 -4.98 29.83
C GLN A 42 -13.16 -3.63 29.82
N TYR A 43 -13.28 -2.83 30.88
CA TYR A 43 -12.45 -1.62 31.05
C TYR A 43 -10.98 -1.95 31.22
N ASP A 44 -10.64 -2.99 31.98
CA ASP A 44 -9.26 -3.44 32.12
C ASP A 44 -8.71 -3.95 30.78
N ALA A 45 -9.49 -4.75 30.04
CA ALA A 45 -9.13 -5.19 28.70
C ALA A 45 -8.91 -4.01 27.74
N ALA A 46 -9.77 -2.98 27.79
CA ALA A 46 -9.63 -1.78 26.99
C ALA A 46 -8.37 -0.98 27.35
N TYR A 47 -8.06 -0.82 28.63
CA TYR A 47 -6.84 -0.13 29.06
C TYR A 47 -5.58 -0.85 28.58
N MET A 48 -5.54 -2.18 28.72
CA MET A 48 -4.43 -3.00 28.23
C MET A 48 -4.29 -2.92 26.71
N TRP A 49 -5.42 -2.90 25.99
CA TRP A 49 -5.41 -2.71 24.54
C TRP A 49 -4.91 -1.32 24.13
N LEU A 50 -5.35 -0.25 24.80
CA LEU A 50 -4.87 1.13 24.58
C LEU A 50 -3.36 1.26 24.81
N GLN A 51 -2.84 0.57 25.83
CA GLN A 51 -1.40 0.53 26.09
C GLN A 51 -0.66 -0.17 24.95
N LYS A 52 -1.14 -1.34 24.53
CA LYS A 52 -0.54 -2.12 23.44
C LYS A 52 -0.61 -1.40 22.09
N SER A 53 -1.67 -0.64 21.84
CA SER A 53 -1.84 0.16 20.62
C SER A 53 -1.07 1.48 20.64
N GLY A 54 -0.42 1.82 21.76
CA GLY A 54 0.35 3.06 21.91
C GLY A 54 -0.49 4.32 22.11
N LEU A 55 -1.82 4.21 22.16
CA LEU A 55 -2.72 5.37 22.27
C LEU A 55 -2.54 6.16 23.56
N LEU A 56 -2.09 5.52 24.64
CA LEU A 56 -1.80 6.17 25.93
C LEU A 56 -0.61 7.13 25.90
N GLN A 57 0.24 7.08 24.86
CA GLN A 57 1.43 7.94 24.75
C GLN A 57 1.12 9.29 24.10
N ALA A 58 -0.06 9.44 23.49
CA ALA A 58 -0.45 10.62 22.75
C ALA A 58 -1.80 11.15 23.24
N LEU A 59 -1.98 11.35 24.55
CA LEU A 59 -3.29 11.73 25.09
C LEU A 59 -3.74 13.15 24.66
N ASP A 60 -2.79 14.06 24.43
CA ASP A 60 -3.06 15.49 24.17
C ASP A 60 -3.32 15.85 22.69
N THR A 61 -3.81 14.92 21.88
CA THR A 61 -4.10 15.19 20.47
C THR A 61 -5.45 15.90 20.30
N ALA A 62 -5.54 16.82 19.33
CA ALA A 62 -6.81 17.46 18.97
C ALA A 62 -7.83 16.53 18.28
N LEU A 63 -7.45 15.30 17.90
CA LEU A 63 -8.36 14.34 17.28
C LEU A 63 -9.32 13.72 18.31
N PRO A 64 -10.62 13.61 17.99
CA PRO A 64 -11.60 12.93 18.84
C PRO A 64 -11.19 11.51 19.23
N ALA A 65 -11.44 11.14 20.49
CA ALA A 65 -11.08 9.82 21.02
C ALA A 65 -11.65 8.66 20.19
N ALA A 66 -12.91 8.76 19.75
CA ALA A 66 -13.57 7.77 18.91
C ALA A 66 -12.83 7.48 17.60
N GLN A 67 -12.42 8.53 16.87
CA GLN A 67 -11.66 8.39 15.62
C GLN A 67 -10.31 7.72 15.86
N ARG A 68 -9.61 8.13 16.92
CA ARG A 68 -8.31 7.55 17.29
C ARG A 68 -8.41 6.08 17.67
N VAL A 69 -9.46 5.70 18.41
CA VAL A 69 -9.73 4.31 18.78
C VAL A 69 -10.06 3.49 17.53
N PHE A 70 -10.89 4.00 16.63
CA PHE A 70 -11.20 3.33 15.36
C PHE A 70 -9.94 3.12 14.50
N HIS A 71 -9.14 4.17 14.33
CA HIS A 71 -7.87 4.14 13.62
C HIS A 71 -6.92 3.07 14.17
N ALA A 72 -6.73 3.05 15.50
CA ALA A 72 -5.90 2.04 16.15
C ALA A 72 -6.47 0.63 16.04
N ALA A 73 -7.80 0.47 16.04
CA ALA A 73 -8.46 -0.82 15.87
C ALA A 73 -8.20 -1.40 14.47
N LEU A 74 -8.20 -0.57 13.42
CA LEU A 74 -7.83 -0.98 12.07
C LEU A 74 -6.35 -1.41 11.99
N LEU A 75 -5.43 -0.58 12.52
CA LEU A 75 -3.99 -0.86 12.48
C LEU A 75 -3.57 -2.11 13.27
N THR A 76 -4.10 -2.27 14.48
CA THR A 76 -3.76 -3.40 15.34
C THR A 76 -4.51 -4.67 14.96
N GLY A 77 -5.75 -4.53 14.47
CA GLY A 77 -6.60 -5.64 14.08
C GLY A 77 -6.22 -6.25 12.72
N ARG A 78 -5.56 -5.48 11.84
CA ARG A 78 -5.18 -5.86 10.46
C ARG A 78 -6.27 -6.70 9.77
N PRO A 79 -7.49 -6.15 9.56
CA PRO A 79 -8.56 -6.88 8.89
C PRO A 79 -8.10 -7.40 7.52
N ALA A 80 -8.54 -8.60 7.14
CA ALA A 80 -8.10 -9.25 5.90
C ALA A 80 -8.45 -8.46 4.63
N TRP A 81 -9.49 -7.63 4.68
CA TRP A 81 -9.91 -6.76 3.58
C TRP A 81 -9.09 -5.47 3.49
N LEU A 82 -8.40 -5.06 4.55
CA LEU A 82 -7.70 -3.77 4.61
C LEU A 82 -6.61 -3.61 3.54
N PRO A 83 -5.78 -4.62 3.22
CA PRO A 83 -4.81 -4.52 2.11
C PRO A 83 -5.45 -4.21 0.74
N ASP A 84 -6.73 -4.55 0.57
CA ASP A 84 -7.50 -4.41 -0.66
C ASP A 84 -8.56 -3.29 -0.57
N ALA A 85 -8.47 -2.40 0.42
CA ALA A 85 -9.47 -1.37 0.66
C ALA A 85 -9.68 -0.43 -0.54
N ASP A 86 -8.66 -0.20 -1.37
CA ASP A 86 -8.78 0.61 -2.61
C ASP A 86 -9.77 0.06 -3.63
N LEU A 87 -10.06 -1.24 -3.55
CA LEU A 87 -11.03 -1.91 -4.41
C LEU A 87 -12.30 -2.27 -3.68
N LEU A 88 -12.18 -2.73 -2.43
CA LEU A 88 -13.31 -3.26 -1.67
C LEU A 88 -14.16 -2.16 -1.02
N VAL A 89 -13.60 -0.96 -0.86
CA VAL A 89 -14.24 0.16 -0.16
C VAL A 89 -14.05 1.42 -1.01
N ARG A 90 -14.86 1.61 -2.05
CA ARG A 90 -14.75 2.76 -2.97
C ARG A 90 -15.69 3.89 -2.58
N GLU A 91 -16.71 3.57 -1.81
CA GLU A 91 -17.68 4.52 -1.26
C GLU A 91 -18.11 4.09 0.15
N PRO A 92 -18.67 5.00 0.97
CA PRO A 92 -19.06 4.69 2.35
C PRO A 92 -20.02 3.49 2.49
N ALA A 93 -20.90 3.28 1.50
CA ALA A 93 -21.85 2.17 1.50
C ALA A 93 -21.20 0.78 1.33
N GLU A 94 -19.93 0.73 0.89
CA GLU A 94 -19.16 -0.50 0.70
C GLU A 94 -18.33 -0.88 1.94
N LEU A 95 -18.51 -0.18 3.08
CA LEU A 95 -17.79 -0.50 4.31
C LEU A 95 -18.05 -1.96 4.76
N PRO A 96 -16.99 -2.74 5.04
CA PRO A 96 -17.14 -4.10 5.54
C PRO A 96 -17.86 -4.14 6.89
N ALA A 97 -18.63 -5.21 7.12
CA ALA A 97 -19.51 -5.30 8.29
C ALA A 97 -18.80 -5.18 9.64
N ASP A 98 -17.54 -5.59 9.74
CA ASP A 98 -16.73 -5.41 10.96
C ASP A 98 -16.29 -3.96 11.18
N ALA A 99 -16.02 -3.21 10.10
CA ALA A 99 -15.78 -1.77 10.15
C ALA A 99 -17.05 -1.02 10.55
N VAL A 100 -18.20 -1.35 9.94
CA VAL A 100 -19.51 -0.73 10.27
C VAL A 100 -19.84 -0.91 11.75
N ARG A 101 -19.80 -2.14 12.27
CA ARG A 101 -20.08 -2.40 13.70
C ARG A 101 -19.13 -1.66 14.64
N ALA A 102 -17.85 -1.55 14.27
CA ALA A 102 -16.89 -0.81 15.07
C ALA A 102 -17.13 0.71 15.02
N ALA A 103 -17.55 1.25 13.87
CA ALA A 103 -17.91 2.66 13.71
C ALA A 103 -19.17 3.00 14.52
N GLU A 104 -20.21 2.17 14.42
CA GLU A 104 -21.46 2.30 15.18
C GLU A 104 -21.18 2.29 16.70
N ALA A 105 -20.37 1.33 17.17
CA ALA A 105 -19.95 1.24 18.57
C ALA A 105 -19.26 2.53 19.08
N LEU A 106 -18.60 3.26 18.18
CA LEU A 106 -17.85 4.47 18.47
C LEU A 106 -18.62 5.75 18.15
N GLY A 107 -19.86 5.65 17.66
CA GLY A 107 -20.68 6.79 17.24
C GLY A 107 -20.13 7.53 16.02
N LEU A 108 -19.36 6.85 15.17
CA LEU A 108 -18.86 7.41 13.91
C LEU A 108 -19.89 7.20 12.80
N SER A 109 -20.03 8.19 11.90
CA SER A 109 -20.79 7.99 10.68
C SER A 109 -20.03 7.14 9.67
N ASP A 110 -20.74 6.53 8.72
CA ASP A 110 -20.13 5.78 7.62
C ASP A 110 -19.10 6.61 6.86
N LEU A 111 -19.35 7.91 6.67
CA LEU A 111 -18.41 8.81 6.01
C LEU A 111 -17.12 8.97 6.83
N GLN A 112 -17.21 9.11 8.16
CA GLN A 112 -16.03 9.21 9.03
C GLN A 112 -15.26 7.89 9.07
N ALA A 113 -15.96 6.76 9.16
CA ALA A 113 -15.35 5.44 9.13
C ALA A 113 -14.63 5.19 7.80
N TYR A 114 -15.27 5.51 6.68
CA TYR A 114 -14.69 5.47 5.34
C TYR A 114 -13.42 6.31 5.24
N GLN A 115 -13.46 7.55 5.70
CA GLN A 115 -12.29 8.44 5.70
C GLN A 115 -11.12 7.86 6.52
N GLU A 116 -11.40 7.29 7.70
CA GLU A 116 -10.37 6.64 8.52
C GLU A 116 -9.80 5.37 7.87
N VAL A 117 -10.65 4.55 7.24
CA VAL A 117 -10.20 3.39 6.46
C VAL A 117 -9.21 3.82 5.37
N HIS A 118 -9.54 4.84 4.59
CA HIS A 118 -8.65 5.36 3.55
C HIS A 118 -7.38 6.01 4.11
N ALA A 119 -7.48 6.71 5.24
CA ALA A 119 -6.31 7.29 5.90
C ALA A 119 -5.33 6.22 6.41
N VAL A 120 -5.86 5.14 7.01
CA VAL A 120 -5.07 3.99 7.46
C VAL A 120 -4.47 3.25 6.28
N TRP A 121 -5.30 2.88 5.30
CA TRP A 121 -4.87 2.17 4.11
C TRP A 121 -3.80 2.96 3.34
N GLY A 122 -4.02 4.25 3.08
CA GLY A 122 -3.08 5.07 2.32
C GLY A 122 -1.69 5.17 2.95
N LYS A 123 -1.60 5.20 4.29
CA LYS A 123 -0.31 5.18 5.00
C LYS A 123 0.38 3.82 4.93
N VAL A 124 -0.37 2.75 5.20
CA VAL A 124 0.16 1.38 5.16
C VAL A 124 0.61 1.03 3.74
N ASP A 125 -0.19 1.37 2.74
CA ASP A 125 0.08 1.12 1.33
C ASP A 125 1.27 1.95 0.82
N ALA A 126 1.44 3.21 1.25
CA ALA A 126 2.61 4.00 0.86
C ALA A 126 3.94 3.37 1.33
N ALA A 127 4.02 2.98 2.60
CA ALA A 127 5.22 2.36 3.15
C ALA A 127 5.49 0.98 2.52
N GLU A 128 4.44 0.17 2.35
CA GLU A 128 4.56 -1.15 1.76
C GLU A 128 4.92 -1.09 0.28
N ARG A 129 4.32 -0.19 -0.50
CA ARG A 129 4.69 0.03 -1.91
C ARG A 129 6.14 0.48 -2.06
N SER A 130 6.63 1.36 -1.18
CA SER A 130 8.03 1.79 -1.20
C SER A 130 8.98 0.63 -0.91
N ARG A 131 8.69 -0.17 0.14
CA ARG A 131 9.47 -1.37 0.47
C ARG A 131 9.46 -2.39 -0.67
N LEU A 132 8.29 -2.64 -1.24
CA LEU A 132 8.10 -3.62 -2.30
C LEU A 132 8.74 -3.18 -3.61
N GLY A 133 8.62 -1.89 -3.95
CA GLY A 133 9.28 -1.28 -5.11
C GLY A 133 10.79 -1.46 -5.05
N ALA A 134 11.42 -1.00 -3.96
CA ALA A 134 12.86 -1.14 -3.76
C ALA A 134 13.34 -2.61 -3.81
N ALA A 135 12.59 -3.54 -3.21
CA ALA A 135 12.90 -4.96 -3.26
C ALA A 135 12.78 -5.53 -4.68
N GLY A 136 11.76 -5.14 -5.44
CA GLY A 136 11.55 -5.59 -6.81
C GLY A 136 12.60 -5.04 -7.78
N GLU A 137 12.99 -3.77 -7.63
CA GLU A 137 14.08 -3.17 -8.40
C GLU A 137 15.40 -3.90 -8.15
N ALA A 138 15.79 -4.06 -6.87
CA ALA A 138 17.04 -4.73 -6.50
C ALA A 138 17.07 -6.18 -7.00
N ALA A 139 16.01 -6.94 -6.75
CA ALA A 139 15.93 -8.33 -7.19
C ALA A 139 15.98 -8.47 -8.72
N LEU A 140 15.35 -7.54 -9.46
CA LEU A 140 15.41 -7.57 -10.92
C LEU A 140 16.80 -7.17 -11.43
N ALA A 141 17.44 -6.16 -10.84
CA ALA A 141 18.80 -5.77 -11.19
C ALA A 141 19.78 -6.95 -11.02
N ASP A 142 19.69 -7.68 -9.91
CA ASP A 142 20.51 -8.88 -9.64
C ASP A 142 20.22 -10.01 -10.63
N LEU A 143 18.94 -10.26 -10.93
CA LEU A 143 18.52 -11.25 -11.93
C LEU A 143 19.08 -10.92 -13.32
N LEU A 144 19.03 -9.65 -13.71
CA LEU A 144 19.54 -9.17 -15.00
C LEU A 144 21.07 -9.26 -15.05
N ALA A 145 21.77 -8.87 -13.98
CA ALA A 145 23.22 -8.91 -13.90
C ALA A 145 23.75 -10.35 -13.99
N SER A 146 23.03 -11.32 -13.42
CA SER A 146 23.37 -12.75 -13.49
C SER A 146 22.93 -13.43 -14.79
N SER A 147 21.92 -12.91 -15.49
CA SER A 147 21.36 -13.56 -16.68
C SER A 147 21.73 -12.93 -18.02
N THR A 148 22.33 -11.74 -18.05
CA THR A 148 22.64 -11.01 -19.30
C THR A 148 24.15 -10.78 -19.46
N MET A 149 24.60 -10.67 -20.71
CA MET A 149 25.96 -10.21 -21.04
C MET A 149 26.08 -8.67 -21.00
N ALA A 150 25.01 -7.96 -20.68
CA ALA A 150 24.97 -6.50 -20.65
C ALA A 150 25.59 -5.94 -19.37
N ARG A 151 26.08 -4.70 -19.45
CA ARG A 151 26.29 -3.90 -18.26
C ARG A 151 24.92 -3.48 -17.72
N VAL A 152 24.63 -3.87 -16.49
CA VAL A 152 23.40 -3.51 -15.76
C VAL A 152 23.74 -2.40 -14.78
N GLU A 153 22.92 -1.37 -14.74
CA GLU A 153 23.06 -0.22 -13.85
C GLU A 153 21.73 0.05 -13.15
N HIS A 154 21.71 -0.01 -11.82
CA HIS A 154 20.56 0.37 -11.01
C HIS A 154 20.58 1.89 -10.83
N VAL A 155 19.92 2.59 -11.75
CA VAL A 155 19.91 4.05 -11.84
C VAL A 155 19.17 4.67 -10.67
N ALA A 156 18.05 4.08 -10.25
CA ALA A 156 17.29 4.54 -9.08
C ALA A 156 18.11 4.54 -7.77
N ALA A 157 19.19 3.76 -7.68
CA ALA A 157 20.08 3.78 -6.51
C ALA A 157 20.86 5.10 -6.36
N HIS A 158 20.94 5.93 -7.41
CA HIS A 158 21.71 7.18 -7.39
C HIS A 158 21.05 8.36 -8.11
N SER A 159 19.97 8.17 -8.87
CA SER A 159 19.24 9.26 -9.50
C SER A 159 17.79 8.91 -9.86
N ASP A 160 16.85 9.63 -9.25
CA ASP A 160 15.46 9.67 -9.68
C ASP A 160 15.26 10.55 -10.93
N GLY A 161 16.34 11.08 -11.51
CA GLY A 161 16.40 12.06 -12.61
C GLY A 161 15.90 11.54 -13.96
N TYR A 162 16.10 10.25 -14.21
CA TYR A 162 16.04 9.69 -15.56
C TYR A 162 14.65 9.19 -15.98
N GLY A 163 13.78 8.84 -15.02
CA GLY A 163 12.44 8.32 -15.29
C GLY A 163 12.41 6.84 -15.70
N TYR A 164 13.42 6.10 -15.26
CA TYR A 164 13.51 4.63 -15.28
C TYR A 164 14.46 4.19 -14.16
N ASP A 165 14.31 2.95 -13.69
CA ASP A 165 15.02 2.44 -12.52
C ASP A 165 16.30 1.70 -12.89
N ILE A 166 16.31 0.96 -14.00
CA ILE A 166 17.45 0.12 -14.41
C ILE A 166 17.82 0.42 -15.87
N ALA A 167 19.11 0.60 -16.14
CA ALA A 167 19.65 0.68 -17.49
C ALA A 167 20.45 -0.59 -17.83
N LEU A 168 20.31 -1.07 -19.06
CA LEU A 168 21.12 -2.13 -19.63
C LEU A 168 21.78 -1.65 -20.91
N HIS A 169 23.09 -1.91 -21.01
CA HIS A 169 23.89 -1.56 -22.18
C HIS A 169 24.71 -2.75 -22.66
N ALA A 170 24.53 -3.14 -23.93
CA ALA A 170 25.32 -4.16 -24.60
C ALA A 170 25.46 -3.87 -26.09
N GLY A 171 26.60 -3.28 -26.49
CA GLY A 171 26.85 -2.91 -27.89
C GLY A 171 25.79 -1.93 -28.40
N ARG A 172 24.93 -2.39 -29.33
CA ARG A 172 23.81 -1.60 -29.87
C ARG A 172 22.48 -1.81 -29.15
N CYS A 173 22.44 -2.72 -28.17
CA CYS A 173 21.27 -2.94 -27.34
C CYS A 173 21.31 -1.97 -26.16
N SER A 174 20.30 -1.12 -26.05
CA SER A 174 20.02 -0.32 -24.86
C SER A 174 18.59 -0.58 -24.44
N LEU A 175 18.39 -0.77 -23.14
CA LEU A 175 17.09 -0.96 -22.52
C LEU A 175 17.06 -0.18 -21.23
N HIS A 176 16.04 0.65 -21.06
CA HIS A 176 15.79 1.42 -19.85
C HIS A 176 14.49 0.90 -19.25
N ILE A 177 14.54 0.41 -18.03
CA ILE A 177 13.46 -0.34 -17.40
C ILE A 177 12.89 0.47 -16.25
N GLU A 178 11.58 0.73 -16.30
CA GLU A 178 10.79 1.12 -15.15
C GLU A 178 10.19 -0.15 -14.51
N VAL A 179 10.44 -0.35 -13.22
CA VAL A 179 10.07 -1.54 -12.46
C VAL A 179 8.86 -1.26 -11.59
N LYS A 180 7.84 -2.11 -11.69
CA LYS A 180 6.69 -2.08 -10.77
C LYS A 180 6.53 -3.44 -10.11
N ALA A 181 6.60 -3.47 -8.78
CA ALA A 181 6.59 -4.69 -8.01
C ALA A 181 5.21 -4.98 -7.36
N THR A 182 4.87 -6.27 -7.25
CA THR A 182 3.64 -6.72 -6.56
C THR A 182 3.85 -8.09 -5.92
N VAL A 183 3.16 -8.39 -4.81
CA VAL A 183 3.05 -9.76 -4.28
C VAL A 183 1.76 -10.46 -4.74
N ARG A 184 0.91 -9.75 -5.48
CA ARG A 184 -0.45 -10.21 -5.82
C ARG A 184 -0.44 -11.07 -7.08
N ARG A 185 -1.02 -12.27 -7.00
CA ARG A 185 -1.05 -13.23 -8.12
C ARG A 185 -2.11 -12.95 -9.18
N ASN A 186 -3.31 -12.56 -8.75
CA ASN A 186 -4.49 -12.44 -9.62
C ASN A 186 -4.85 -10.99 -9.97
N ARG A 187 -4.00 -10.02 -9.59
CA ARG A 187 -4.26 -8.59 -9.75
C ARG A 187 -2.97 -7.89 -10.13
N LEU A 188 -2.87 -7.47 -11.39
CA LEU A 188 -1.76 -6.68 -11.90
C LEU A 188 -2.22 -5.25 -12.04
N VAL A 189 -1.95 -4.45 -11.02
CA VAL A 189 -2.22 -3.02 -11.00
C VAL A 189 -0.92 -2.30 -10.76
N PHE A 190 -0.71 -1.19 -11.47
CA PHE A 190 0.39 -0.28 -11.20
C PHE A 190 -0.09 1.17 -11.26
N PHE A 191 0.70 2.05 -10.67
CA PHE A 191 0.54 3.49 -10.81
C PHE A 191 1.62 4.01 -11.74
N LEU A 192 1.24 4.86 -12.68
CA LEU A 192 2.14 5.53 -13.61
C LEU A 192 2.13 7.02 -13.32
N SER A 193 3.30 7.59 -13.02
CA SER A 193 3.42 9.04 -12.89
C SER A 193 3.44 9.72 -14.25
N ARG A 194 3.07 11.00 -14.31
CA ARG A 194 3.16 11.80 -15.54
C ARG A 194 4.58 11.84 -16.07
N ARG A 195 5.55 11.91 -15.16
CA ARG A 195 6.97 11.92 -15.51
C ARG A 195 7.41 10.62 -16.17
N GLU A 196 7.08 9.47 -15.59
CA GLU A 196 7.36 8.15 -16.18
C GLU A 196 6.74 8.03 -17.58
N TYR A 197 5.50 8.52 -17.74
CA TYR A 197 4.83 8.52 -19.03
C TYR A 197 5.53 9.40 -20.08
N GLU A 198 5.95 10.62 -19.71
CA GLU A 198 6.66 11.48 -20.66
C GLU A 198 8.05 10.92 -21.00
N THR A 199 8.77 10.34 -20.04
CA THR A 199 10.02 9.60 -20.32
C THR A 199 9.75 8.47 -21.30
N MET A 200 8.76 7.62 -21.05
CA MET A 200 8.35 6.53 -21.96
C MET A 200 8.07 7.03 -23.37
N ARG A 201 7.43 8.20 -23.53
CA ARG A 201 7.09 8.76 -24.85
C ARG A 201 8.32 9.22 -25.63
N HIS A 202 9.34 9.73 -24.94
CA HIS A 202 10.52 10.30 -25.57
C HIS A 202 11.67 9.30 -25.72
N ASP A 203 11.67 8.25 -24.92
CA ASP A 203 12.74 7.26 -24.87
C ASP A 203 12.32 5.93 -25.54
N PRO A 204 12.80 5.62 -26.76
CA PRO A 204 12.50 4.36 -27.43
C PRO A 204 13.15 3.14 -26.74
N CYS A 205 14.11 3.35 -25.84
CA CYS A 205 14.71 2.29 -25.03
C CYS A 205 13.90 1.99 -23.78
N TRP A 206 12.91 2.82 -23.43
CA TRP A 206 12.10 2.64 -22.24
C TRP A 206 11.16 1.43 -22.35
N GLN A 207 11.00 0.69 -21.25
CA GLN A 207 10.04 -0.39 -21.10
C GLN A 207 9.59 -0.53 -19.65
N LEU A 208 8.27 -0.66 -19.44
CA LEU A 208 7.72 -1.01 -18.13
C LEU A 208 7.84 -2.54 -17.92
N VAL A 209 8.40 -2.93 -16.79
CA VAL A 209 8.50 -4.31 -16.34
C VAL A 209 7.77 -4.47 -15.00
N MET A 210 6.84 -5.41 -14.96
CA MET A 210 6.18 -5.83 -13.73
C MET A 210 6.93 -7.03 -13.16
N VAL A 211 7.22 -6.97 -11.86
CA VAL A 211 7.84 -8.04 -11.11
C VAL A 211 6.86 -8.53 -10.05
N ARG A 212 6.55 -9.83 -10.08
CA ARG A 212 5.82 -10.47 -9.00
C ARG A 212 6.81 -11.10 -8.03
N LEU A 213 6.70 -10.73 -6.76
CA LEU A 213 7.50 -11.25 -5.67
C LEU A 213 6.72 -12.27 -4.83
N THR A 214 7.43 -13.21 -4.23
CA THR A 214 6.93 -14.05 -3.14
C THR A 214 6.83 -13.24 -1.84
N ASP A 215 6.23 -13.82 -0.80
CA ASP A 215 6.22 -13.20 0.54
C ASP A 215 7.65 -13.04 1.12
N GLN A 216 8.62 -13.80 0.61
CA GLN A 216 10.04 -13.73 0.94
C GLN A 216 10.82 -12.72 0.06
N LEU A 217 10.12 -11.95 -0.79
CA LEU A 217 10.70 -10.98 -1.72
C LEU A 217 11.57 -11.60 -2.83
N GLU A 218 11.35 -12.86 -3.17
CA GLU A 218 11.99 -13.52 -4.30
C GLU A 218 11.16 -13.35 -5.57
N ILE A 219 11.78 -13.26 -6.75
CA ILE A 219 11.05 -13.13 -8.02
C ILE A 219 10.34 -14.45 -8.35
N ASP A 220 9.01 -14.38 -8.42
CA ASP A 220 8.12 -15.47 -8.84
C ASP A 220 7.69 -15.32 -10.31
N ALA A 221 7.55 -14.09 -10.81
CA ALA A 221 7.24 -13.85 -12.22
C ALA A 221 7.75 -12.50 -12.71
N VAL A 222 8.05 -12.42 -14.01
CA VAL A 222 8.42 -11.21 -14.73
C VAL A 222 7.52 -11.08 -15.96
N CYS A 223 6.97 -9.90 -16.20
CA CYS A 223 6.32 -9.56 -17.46
C CYS A 223 6.60 -8.11 -17.85
N SER A 224 6.46 -7.83 -19.14
CA SER A 224 6.71 -6.51 -19.70
C SER A 224 5.50 -5.98 -20.45
N LEU A 225 5.36 -4.65 -20.45
CA LEU A 225 4.26 -3.96 -21.11
C LEU A 225 4.77 -3.17 -22.31
N ALA A 226 3.95 -3.15 -23.37
CA ALA A 226 4.22 -2.36 -24.55
C ALA A 226 3.85 -0.90 -24.31
N SER A 227 4.75 0.03 -24.64
CA SER A 227 4.51 1.48 -24.49
C SER A 227 3.26 1.95 -25.24
N ALA A 228 2.98 1.36 -26.41
CA ALA A 228 1.76 1.66 -27.19
C ALA A 228 0.47 1.25 -26.45
N TRP A 229 0.50 0.12 -25.72
CA TRP A 229 -0.63 -0.30 -24.90
C TRP A 229 -0.85 0.66 -23.73
N ILE A 230 0.24 1.04 -23.04
CA ILE A 230 0.20 2.01 -21.93
C ILE A 230 -0.38 3.35 -22.41
N ALA A 231 0.11 3.87 -23.53
CA ALA A 231 -0.34 5.14 -24.10
C ALA A 231 -1.85 5.15 -24.44
N ALA A 232 -2.44 3.99 -24.72
CA ALA A 232 -3.88 3.87 -24.95
C ALA A 232 -4.72 3.86 -23.64
N GLN A 233 -4.11 3.65 -22.48
CA GLN A 233 -4.81 3.58 -21.18
C GLN A 233 -4.77 4.88 -20.38
N VAL A 234 -3.77 5.74 -20.61
CA VAL A 234 -3.58 6.94 -19.78
C VAL A 234 -4.65 8.00 -20.05
N PRO A 235 -5.03 8.81 -19.05
CA PRO A 235 -5.95 9.94 -19.25
C PRO A 235 -5.37 11.00 -20.20
N SER A 236 -6.27 11.72 -20.87
CA SER A 236 -5.92 12.96 -21.57
C SER A 236 -6.25 14.17 -20.70
N ASP A 237 -5.37 15.17 -20.71
CA ASP A 237 -5.64 16.47 -20.11
C ASP A 237 -6.83 17.13 -20.84
N ARG A 238 -7.84 17.60 -20.09
CA ARG A 238 -9.10 18.12 -20.67
C ARG A 238 -9.14 19.64 -20.80
N GLY A 239 -8.24 20.38 -20.16
CA GLY A 239 -8.28 21.84 -20.12
C GLY A 239 -6.90 22.47 -19.95
N LEU A 240 -6.83 23.80 -20.08
CA LEU A 240 -5.57 24.54 -20.08
C LEU A 240 -4.88 24.65 -18.71
N HIS A 241 -5.65 24.46 -17.63
CA HIS A 241 -5.17 24.70 -16.26
C HIS A 241 -5.18 23.44 -15.38
N GLY A 242 -5.59 22.30 -15.94
CA GLY A 242 -5.62 21.02 -15.24
C GLY A 242 -4.85 19.97 -16.00
N ARG A 243 -3.95 19.27 -15.32
CA ARG A 243 -3.20 18.14 -15.85
C ARG A 243 -3.24 16.96 -14.88
N TRP A 244 -3.19 15.74 -15.40
CA TRP A 244 -3.02 14.57 -14.56
C TRP A 244 -1.56 14.40 -14.14
N GLU A 245 -1.33 13.98 -12.89
CA GLU A 245 0.01 13.72 -12.34
C GLU A 245 0.31 12.24 -12.11
N SER A 246 -0.73 11.44 -11.87
CA SER A 246 -0.63 10.00 -11.67
C SER A 246 -1.93 9.33 -12.12
N CYS A 247 -1.82 8.13 -12.66
CA CYS A 247 -2.99 7.30 -12.98
C CYS A 247 -2.77 5.86 -12.52
N ARG A 248 -3.88 5.22 -12.10
CA ARG A 248 -3.93 3.79 -11.77
C ARG A 248 -4.30 3.02 -13.03
N ILE A 249 -3.49 2.03 -13.39
CA ILE A 249 -3.72 1.17 -14.55
C ILE A 249 -3.87 -0.27 -14.07
N GLU A 250 -4.95 -0.91 -14.51
CA GLU A 250 -5.20 -2.33 -14.31
C GLU A 250 -4.88 -3.09 -15.59
N ILE A 251 -4.07 -4.13 -15.47
CA ILE A 251 -3.62 -4.95 -16.60
C ILE A 251 -4.58 -6.14 -16.74
N PRO A 252 -5.36 -6.22 -17.83
CA PRO A 252 -6.25 -7.35 -18.05
C PRO A 252 -5.45 -8.63 -18.34
N PRO A 253 -6.07 -9.83 -18.20
CA PRO A 253 -5.45 -11.07 -18.64
C PRO A 253 -4.94 -10.98 -20.09
N GLY A 254 -3.66 -11.30 -20.31
CA GLY A 254 -3.02 -11.20 -21.63
C GLY A 254 -2.56 -9.79 -22.02
N GLY A 255 -2.78 -8.77 -21.19
CA GLY A 255 -2.32 -7.39 -21.43
C GLY A 255 -0.81 -7.16 -21.25
N ALA A 256 -0.07 -8.17 -20.76
CA ALA A 256 1.37 -8.13 -20.58
C ALA A 256 2.05 -9.34 -21.26
N ALA A 257 3.23 -9.12 -21.83
CA ALA A 257 4.06 -10.18 -22.39
C ALA A 257 4.88 -10.82 -21.27
N LYS A 258 4.88 -12.16 -21.19
CA LYS A 258 5.72 -12.87 -20.21
C LYS A 258 7.21 -12.61 -20.50
N GLY A 259 8.01 -12.42 -19.45
CA GLY A 259 9.41 -12.08 -19.54
C GLY A 259 9.68 -10.70 -20.14
N ILE A 260 10.91 -10.50 -20.63
CA ILE A 260 11.37 -9.26 -21.24
C ILE A 260 11.95 -9.59 -22.62
N PRO A 261 11.11 -9.72 -23.67
CA PRO A 261 11.56 -10.20 -24.99
C PRO A 261 12.70 -9.37 -25.61
N ARG A 262 12.80 -8.08 -25.28
CA ARG A 262 13.87 -7.18 -25.75
C ARG A 262 15.27 -7.60 -25.30
N LEU A 263 15.38 -8.45 -24.26
CA LEU A 263 16.66 -8.96 -23.77
C LEU A 263 17.21 -10.10 -24.62
N ALA A 264 16.41 -10.74 -25.49
CA ALA A 264 16.82 -11.93 -26.23
C ALA A 264 18.23 -11.84 -26.88
N PRO A 265 18.67 -10.71 -27.46
CA PRO A 265 20.01 -10.59 -28.05
C PRO A 265 21.17 -10.60 -27.06
N VAL A 266 20.91 -10.40 -25.76
CA VAL A 266 21.92 -10.18 -24.72
C VAL A 266 21.84 -11.20 -23.58
N LEU A 267 20.91 -12.15 -23.63
CA LEU A 267 20.79 -13.19 -22.62
C LEU A 267 21.95 -14.19 -22.70
N ARG A 268 22.44 -14.62 -21.54
CA ARG A 268 23.37 -15.75 -21.42
C ARG A 268 22.65 -17.06 -21.73
N GLN A 269 23.40 -18.10 -22.07
CA GLN A 269 22.85 -19.44 -22.30
C GLN A 269 22.12 -20.00 -21.07
N GLU A 270 22.61 -19.67 -19.89
CA GLU A 270 22.06 -20.08 -18.58
C GLU A 270 21.11 -19.03 -17.98
N ALA A 271 20.59 -18.10 -18.80
CA ALA A 271 19.68 -17.07 -18.32
C ALA A 271 18.43 -17.66 -17.65
N ALA A 272 17.97 -16.99 -16.60
CA ALA A 272 16.76 -17.39 -15.89
C ALA A 272 15.54 -17.48 -16.82
N SER A 273 14.78 -18.57 -16.72
CA SER A 273 13.60 -18.84 -17.55
C SER A 273 12.53 -17.74 -17.47
N LEU A 274 12.45 -17.07 -16.31
CA LEU A 274 11.55 -15.95 -16.04
C LEU A 274 11.74 -14.80 -17.03
N LEU A 275 12.98 -14.50 -17.44
CA LEU A 275 13.27 -13.45 -18.42
C LEU A 275 12.84 -13.83 -19.84
N LEU A 276 12.76 -15.14 -20.13
CA LEU A 276 12.31 -15.71 -21.39
C LEU A 276 10.77 -15.89 -21.45
N GLY A 277 10.06 -15.61 -20.36
CA GLY A 277 8.62 -15.82 -20.25
C GLY A 277 8.20 -17.30 -20.20
N LYS A 278 9.12 -18.18 -19.78
CA LYS A 278 8.92 -19.62 -19.61
C LYS A 278 8.64 -19.98 -18.16
#